data_AF-A0A9X1MT29-F1
#
_entry.id   AF-A0A9X1MT29-F1
#
_cell.length_a   1.000
_cell.length_b   1.000
_cell.length_c   1.000
_cell.angle_alpha   90.00
_cell.angle_beta   90.00
_cell.angle_gamma   90.00
#
_symmetry.space_group_name_H-M   'P 1'
#
loop_
_entity.id
_entity.type
_entity.pdbx_description
1 polymer ?
#
loop_
_entity_poly.entity_id
_entity_poly.type
_entity_poly.pdbx_seq_one_letter_code
_entity_poly.pdbx_strand_id
1 'polypeptide(L)' 'MTGGTLIGALHEDEMSPDELKKAGVSETTIVRINQQGDIEVRRPEGWDIIGGLIGDYEKRMQKASGLSWA' A
#
# COMPACT_ATOMS: atom_id res chain seq x y z
N MET A 1 -4.83 -4.19 -4.56
CA MET A 1 -4.22 -5.35 -3.86
C MET A 1 -4.75 -5.40 -2.42
N THR A 2 -4.35 -6.37 -1.59
CA THR A 2 -4.71 -6.38 -0.17
C THR A 2 -3.61 -5.75 0.69
N GLY A 3 -3.94 -5.38 1.93
CA GLY A 3 -2.97 -4.88 2.90
C GLY A 3 -1.90 -5.91 3.24
N GLY A 4 -2.22 -7.21 3.20
CA GLY A 4 -1.22 -8.28 3.37
C GLY A 4 -0.16 -8.27 2.27
N THR A 5 -0.58 -8.08 1.01
CA THR A 5 0.35 -7.90 -0.12
C THR A 5 1.23 -6.67 0.07
N LEU A 6 0.65 -5.55 0.54
CA LEU A 6 1.39 -4.33 0.81
C LEU A 6 2.44 -4.55 1.91
N ILE A 7 2.04 -5.09 3.08
CA ILE A 7 2.94 -5.35 4.22
C ILE A 7 4.14 -6.21 3.81
N GLY A 8 3.91 -7.27 3.02
CA GLY A 8 4.99 -8.13 2.53
C GLY A 8 5.90 -7.48 1.48
N ALA A 9 5.49 -6.35 0.91
CA ALA A 9 6.20 -5.64 -0.14
C ALA A 9 6.86 -4.34 0.33
N LEU A 10 6.71 -3.93 1.59
CA LEU A 10 7.33 -2.72 2.12
C LEU A 10 8.80 -2.93 2.47
N HIS A 11 9.58 -1.86 2.30
CA HIS A 11 10.92 -1.79 2.90
C HIS A 11 10.82 -1.36 4.36
N GLU A 12 11.85 -1.72 5.15
CA GLU A 12 11.95 -1.37 6.57
C GLU A 12 11.93 0.15 6.82
N ASP A 13 12.38 0.94 5.84
CA ASP A 13 12.47 2.41 5.92
C ASP A 13 11.17 3.14 5.52
N GLU A 14 10.12 2.43 5.11
CA GLU A 14 8.87 3.05 4.63
C GLU A 14 7.86 3.24 5.77
N MET A 15 7.03 2.22 5.99
CA MET A 15 6.03 2.23 7.04
C MET A 15 6.06 0.87 7.71
N SER A 16 6.15 0.89 9.02
CA SER A 16 6.10 -0.35 9.80
C SER A 16 4.70 -0.98 9.71
N PRO A 17 4.59 -2.32 9.87
CA PRO A 17 3.29 -2.98 9.99
C PRO A 17 2.40 -2.40 11.10
N ASP A 18 3.00 -1.87 12.16
CA ASP A 18 2.27 -1.25 13.27
C ASP A 18 1.70 0.12 12.90
N GLU A 19 2.42 0.92 12.10
CA GLU A 19 1.89 2.18 11.57
C GLU A 19 0.72 1.95 10.60
N LEU A 20 0.81 0.94 9.75
CA LEU A 20 -0.29 0.52 8.88
C LEU A 20 -1.51 0.06 9.68
N LYS A 21 -1.30 -0.73 10.73
CA LYS A 21 -2.39 -1.13 11.63
C LYS A 21 -3.03 0.07 12.32
N LYS A 22 -2.24 1.04 12.79
CA LYS A 22 -2.75 2.30 13.36
C LYS A 22 -3.54 3.11 12.33
N ALA A 23 -3.12 3.07 11.07
CA ALA A 23 -3.86 3.62 9.93
C ALA A 23 -5.05 2.75 9.50
N GLY A 24 -5.38 1.67 10.23
CA GLY A 24 -6.54 0.81 9.94
C GLY A 24 -6.38 -0.04 8.68
N VAL A 25 -5.16 -0.44 8.35
CA VAL A 25 -4.83 -1.44 7.32
C VAL A 25 -4.58 -2.79 7.99
N SER A 26 -5.40 -3.76 7.64
CA SER A 26 -5.23 -5.17 7.98
C SER A 26 -4.84 -5.98 6.73
N GLU A 27 -4.55 -7.27 6.92
CA GLU A 27 -4.20 -8.16 5.82
C GLU A 27 -5.27 -8.24 4.71
N THR A 28 -6.54 -8.04 5.08
CA THR A 28 -7.69 -8.13 4.17
C THR A 28 -8.16 -6.77 3.66
N THR A 29 -7.60 -5.67 4.16
CA THR A 29 -7.96 -4.33 3.71
C THR A 29 -7.63 -4.15 2.24
N ILE A 30 -8.55 -3.57 1.46
CA ILE A 30 -8.28 -3.25 0.06
C ILE A 30 -7.46 -1.96 0.02
N VAL A 31 -6.30 -2.04 -0.63
CA VAL A 31 -5.40 -0.91 -0.84
C VAL A 31 -5.04 -0.79 -2.31
N ARG A 32 -4.73 0.43 -2.74
CA ARG A 32 -4.09 0.72 -4.02
C ARG A 32 -2.95 1.70 -3.79
N ILE A 33 -2.02 1.73 -4.74
CA ILE A 33 -0.97 2.73 -4.82
C ILE A 33 -1.31 3.59 -6.03
N ASN A 34 -1.17 4.92 -5.95
CA ASN A 34 -1.31 5.80 -7.12
C ASN A 34 0.06 6.06 -7.80
N GLN A 35 0.08 6.74 -8.95
CA GLN A 35 1.32 6.99 -9.70
C GLN A 35 2.33 7.90 -8.97
N GLN A 36 1.89 8.58 -7.91
CA GLN A 36 2.75 9.41 -7.06
C GLN A 36 3.39 8.60 -5.93
N GLY A 37 2.98 7.34 -5.75
CA GLY A 37 3.43 6.47 -4.67
C GLY A 37 2.57 6.54 -3.42
N ASP A 38 1.45 7.26 -3.43
CA ASP A 38 0.57 7.35 -2.27
C ASP A 38 -0.14 6.02 -2.03
N ILE A 39 -0.16 5.59 -0.78
CA ILE A 39 -0.91 4.44 -0.29
C ILE A 39 -2.33 4.91 0.02
N GLU A 40 -3.28 4.40 -0.76
CA GLU A 40 -4.69 4.69 -0.63
C GLU A 40 -5.45 3.47 -0.10
N VAL A 41 -6.24 3.69 0.95
CA VAL A 41 -7.04 2.66 1.61
C VAL A 41 -8.50 2.80 1.22
N ARG A 42 -9.15 1.70 0.85
CA ARG A 42 -10.59 1.68 0.57
C ARG A 42 -11.37 1.80 1.89
N ARG A 43 -12.11 2.90 2.03
CA ARG A 43 -13.11 3.16 3.09
C ARG A 43 -14.51 3.14 2.50
N PRO A 44 -15.60 3.13 3.28
CA PRO A 44 -16.96 3.22 2.73
C PRO A 44 -17.15 4.44 1.81
N GLU A 45 -16.72 5.62 2.28
CA GLU A 45 -16.91 6.91 1.60
C GLU A 45 -15.97 7.14 0.41
N GLY A 46 -14.91 6.33 0.25
CA GLY A 46 -13.96 6.53 -0.85
C GLY A 46 -12.58 5.93 -0.60
N TRP A 47 -11.57 6.64 -1.08
CA TRP A 47 -10.16 6.34 -0.90
C TRP A 47 -9.54 7.38 0.01
N ASP A 48 -8.81 6.91 1.02
CA ASP A 48 -8.12 7.75 2.00
C ASP A 48 -6.62 7.53 1.91
N ILE A 49 -5.84 8.61 1.94
CA ILE A 49 -4.37 8.56 1.80
C ILE A 49 -3.76 8.43 3.19
N ILE A 50 -2.96 7.39 3.39
CA ILE A 50 -2.38 7.10 4.71
C ILE A 50 -0.85 7.24 4.77
N GLY A 51 -0.20 7.41 3.62
CA GLY A 51 1.26 7.51 3.52
C GLY A 51 1.72 7.39 2.08
N GLY A 52 3.04 7.38 1.88
CA GLY A 52 3.66 7.26 0.56
C GLY A 52 4.81 6.25 0.56
N LEU A 53 5.03 5.65 -0.59
CA LEU A 53 6.17 4.77 -0.87
C LEU A 53 7.33 5.58 -1.43
N ILE A 54 8.55 5.08 -1.23
CA ILE A 54 9.77 5.75 -1.70
C ILE A 54 10.62 4.81 -2.56
N GLY A 55 11.51 5.40 -3.37
CA GLY A 55 12.43 4.66 -4.22
C GLY A 55 11.74 3.95 -5.38
N ASP A 56 12.22 2.74 -5.73
CA ASP A 56 11.74 1.93 -6.87
C ASP A 56 10.46 1.15 -6.53
N TYR A 57 9.49 1.84 -5.91
CA TYR A 57 8.27 1.22 -5.38
C TYR A 57 7.42 0.59 -6.48
N GLU A 58 7.38 1.19 -7.68
CA GLU A 58 6.57 0.70 -8.79
C GLU A 58 6.92 -0.75 -9.15
N LYS A 59 8.21 -1.04 -9.34
CA LYS A 59 8.67 -2.40 -9.66
C LYS A 59 8.37 -3.37 -8.53
N ARG A 60 8.52 -2.93 -7.28
CA ARG A 60 8.28 -3.75 -6.10
C ARG A 60 6.79 -4.10 -5.97
N MET A 61 5.92 -3.10 -6.13
CA MET A 61 4.47 -3.27 -6.08
C MET A 61 3.96 -4.12 -7.25
N GLN A 62 4.50 -3.93 -8.45
CA GLN A 62 4.17 -4.78 -9.60
C GLN A 62 4.58 -6.23 -9.36
N LYS A 63 5.79 -6.46 -8.82
CA LYS A 63 6.26 -7.81 -8.48
C LYS A 63 5.41 -8.47 -7.39
N ALA A 64 5.01 -7.72 -6.37
CA ALA A 64 4.25 -8.26 -5.24
C ALA A 64 2.77 -8.52 -5.58
N SER A 65 2.16 -7.64 -6.37
CA SER A 65 0.73 -7.72 -6.68
C SER A 65 0.43 -8.41 -8.02
N GLY A 66 1.40 -8.48 -8.92
CA GLY A 66 1.18 -8.90 -10.31
C GLY A 66 0.40 -7.89 -11.16
N LEU A 67 0.08 -6.72 -10.60
CA LEU A 67 -0.71 -5.69 -11.26
C LEU A 67 0.20 -4.60 -11.82
N SER A 68 -0.05 -4.19 -13.06
CA SER A 68 0.52 -2.97 -13.64
C SER A 68 -0.47 -1.82 -13.54
N TRP A 69 0.04 -0.60 -13.68
CA TRP A 69 -0.79 0.57 -13.99
C TRP A 69 -1.67 0.26 -15.22
N ALA A 70 -2.90 0.74 -15.18
CA ALA A 70 -3.84 0.73 -16.30
C ALA A 70 -4.20 2.18 -16.64
#